data_AF-A0A4Q6F7S3-F1
#
_entry.id   AF-A0A4Q6F7S3-F1
#
_cell.length_a   1.000
_cell.length_b   1.000
_cell.length_c   1.000
_cell.angle_alpha   90.00
_cell.angle_beta   90.00
_cell.angle_gamma   90.00
#
_symmetry.space_group_name_H-M   'P 1'
#
loop_
_entity.id
_entity.type
_entity.pdbx_description
1 polymer ?
#
loop_
_entity_poly.entity_id
_entity_poly.type
_entity_poly.pdbx_seq_one_letter_code
_entity_poly.pdbx_strand_id
1 'polypeptide(L)'
;YYVKSIGNCFCIFLNSEDQSAGGNKFGPVQRAWLDEVLNSDAFKAAKFRMVMTHRPLFPQNQHKDEPFGDNDELHALFLQHKVDIVIAGHEHSYSHIVKDGLHYLVTGGGGSPLFEGGGPAAFFHYVQMFETDSELKFYAINFLGRTKDEFTVDLRRN
;
A
#
# COMPACT_ATOMS: atom_id res chain seq x y z
N TYR A 1 -0.54 1.82 -14.89
CA TYR A 1 0.02 0.82 -13.95
C TYR A 1 1.30 0.25 -14.57
N TYR A 2 2.25 -0.17 -13.75
CA TYR A 2 3.54 -0.73 -14.19
C TYR A 2 4.24 -1.45 -13.03
N VAL A 3 5.36 -2.12 -13.33
CA VAL A 3 6.22 -2.75 -12.32
C VAL A 3 7.58 -2.08 -12.29
N LYS A 4 8.19 -1.99 -11.11
CA LYS A 4 9.60 -1.62 -10.93
C LYS A 4 10.24 -2.49 -9.86
N SER A 5 11.46 -2.96 -10.10
CA SER A 5 12.28 -3.56 -9.05
C SER A 5 13.20 -2.51 -8.45
N ILE A 6 13.27 -2.46 -7.12
CA ILE A 6 14.13 -1.54 -6.35
C ILE A 6 14.75 -2.38 -5.23
N GLY A 7 16.08 -2.58 -5.25
CA GLY A 7 16.70 -3.51 -4.32
C GLY A 7 16.12 -4.93 -4.47
N ASN A 8 15.74 -5.58 -3.35
CA ASN A 8 15.04 -6.86 -3.36
C ASN A 8 13.49 -6.73 -3.36
N CYS A 9 12.98 -5.52 -3.61
CA CYS A 9 11.55 -5.23 -3.62
C CYS A 9 11.01 -5.25 -5.06
N PHE A 10 10.01 -6.10 -5.30
CA PHE A 10 9.22 -6.08 -6.52
C PHE A 10 7.97 -5.23 -6.30
N CYS A 11 7.92 -4.08 -6.96
CA CYS A 11 6.92 -3.04 -6.71
C CYS A 11 5.91 -2.99 -7.86
N ILE A 12 4.64 -3.23 -7.56
CA ILE A 12 3.52 -3.14 -8.50
C ILE A 12 2.81 -1.81 -8.28
N PHE A 13 2.81 -0.93 -9.27
CA PHE A 13 2.11 0.36 -9.23
C PHE A 13 0.78 0.26 -9.97
N LEU A 14 -0.32 0.35 -9.24
CA LEU A 14 -1.70 0.27 -9.74
C LEU A 14 -2.31 1.65 -9.94
N ASN A 15 -3.29 1.74 -10.85
CA ASN A 15 -4.12 2.91 -11.06
C ASN A 15 -5.50 2.70 -10.44
N SER A 16 -5.74 3.29 -9.26
CA SER A 16 -7.05 3.25 -8.57
C SER A 16 -8.13 4.13 -9.21
N GLU A 17 -7.74 5.05 -10.08
CA GLU A 17 -8.66 5.94 -10.81
C GLU A 17 -8.97 5.39 -12.20
N ASP A 18 -8.97 4.07 -12.37
CA ASP A 18 -9.29 3.42 -13.63
C ASP A 18 -10.73 3.71 -14.07
N GLN A 19 -10.86 4.68 -14.96
CA GLN A 19 -12.15 5.18 -15.44
C GLN A 19 -12.91 4.13 -16.27
N SER A 20 -12.23 3.11 -16.81
CA SER A 20 -12.90 2.02 -17.53
C SER A 20 -13.83 1.20 -16.62
N ALA A 21 -13.66 1.34 -15.31
CA ALA A 21 -14.50 0.75 -14.28
C ALA A 21 -15.10 1.82 -13.34
N GLY A 22 -15.24 3.07 -13.78
CA GLY A 22 -15.92 4.12 -13.02
C GLY A 22 -15.11 4.79 -11.92
N GLY A 23 -13.82 4.47 -11.78
CA GLY A 23 -12.98 4.95 -10.67
C GLY A 23 -13.35 4.27 -9.35
N ASN A 24 -12.36 3.99 -8.50
CA ASN A 24 -12.52 3.19 -7.26
C ASN A 24 -12.66 1.66 -7.46
N LYS A 25 -12.29 1.13 -8.62
CA LYS A 25 -12.08 -0.31 -8.87
C LYS A 25 -11.19 -0.51 -10.09
N PHE A 26 -10.65 -1.71 -10.28
CA PHE A 26 -9.79 -2.00 -11.43
C PHE A 26 -10.58 -2.51 -12.63
N GLY A 27 -10.34 -1.93 -13.80
CA GLY A 27 -10.93 -2.40 -15.05
C GLY A 27 -10.41 -3.78 -15.46
N PRO A 28 -11.12 -4.47 -16.37
CA PRO A 28 -10.76 -5.82 -16.80
C PRO A 28 -9.34 -5.89 -17.39
N VAL A 29 -8.89 -4.85 -18.11
CA VAL A 29 -7.55 -4.79 -18.69
C VAL A 29 -6.47 -4.75 -17.60
N GLN A 30 -6.65 -3.87 -16.60
CA GLN A 30 -5.71 -3.78 -15.48
C GLN A 30 -5.74 -5.04 -14.60
N ARG A 31 -6.90 -5.67 -14.42
CA ARG A 31 -7.02 -6.95 -13.70
C ARG A 31 -6.30 -8.09 -14.40
N ALA A 32 -6.48 -8.23 -15.72
CA ALA A 32 -5.78 -9.24 -16.51
C ALA A 32 -4.27 -9.04 -16.45
N TRP A 33 -3.81 -7.79 -16.62
CA TRP A 33 -2.40 -7.46 -16.48
C TRP A 33 -1.84 -7.75 -15.07
N LEU A 34 -2.62 -7.44 -14.03
CA LEU A 34 -2.21 -7.73 -12.65
C LEU A 34 -2.07 -9.23 -12.41
N ASP A 35 -3.00 -10.05 -12.92
CA ASP A 35 -2.92 -11.50 -12.85
C ASP A 35 -1.65 -12.05 -13.52
N GLU A 36 -1.29 -11.54 -14.71
CA GLU A 36 -0.04 -11.89 -15.39
C GLU A 36 1.19 -11.53 -14.55
N VAL A 37 1.23 -10.33 -13.97
CA VAL A 37 2.33 -9.86 -13.13
C VAL A 37 2.48 -10.73 -11.88
N LEU A 38 1.38 -11.02 -11.20
CA LEU A 38 1.35 -11.83 -9.98
C LEU A 38 1.74 -13.29 -10.22
N ASN A 39 1.57 -13.77 -11.46
CA ASN A 39 1.98 -15.11 -11.88
C ASN A 39 3.41 -15.17 -12.48
N SER A 40 4.06 -14.03 -12.72
CA SER A 40 5.41 -13.99 -13.29
C SER A 40 6.48 -14.60 -12.36
N ASP A 41 7.50 -15.20 -12.96
CA ASP A 41 8.64 -15.76 -12.21
C ASP A 41 9.39 -14.68 -11.42
N ALA A 42 9.51 -13.47 -11.98
CA ALA A 42 10.16 -12.35 -11.31
C ALA A 42 9.44 -11.94 -10.02
N PHE A 43 8.10 -11.88 -10.03
CA PHE A 43 7.31 -11.61 -8.83
C PHE A 43 7.45 -12.76 -7.81
N LYS A 44 7.40 -14.01 -8.28
CA LYS A 44 7.55 -15.19 -7.43
C LYS A 44 8.94 -15.31 -6.80
N ALA A 45 9.99 -14.87 -7.48
CA ALA A 45 11.36 -14.87 -6.98
C ALA A 45 11.69 -13.69 -6.03
N ALA A 46 10.86 -12.65 -5.99
CA ALA A 46 11.12 -11.47 -5.17
C ALA A 46 11.05 -11.74 -3.67
N LYS A 47 12.04 -11.23 -2.92
CA LYS A 47 12.08 -11.29 -1.45
C LYS A 47 10.90 -10.53 -0.84
N PHE A 48 10.73 -9.28 -1.26
CA PHE A 48 9.61 -8.43 -0.85
C PHE A 48 8.72 -8.09 -2.04
N ARG A 49 7.41 -8.24 -1.86
CA ARG A 49 6.38 -8.01 -2.87
C ARG A 49 5.47 -6.90 -2.38
N MET A 50 5.51 -5.78 -3.09
CA MET A 50 4.84 -4.55 -2.68
C MET A 50 3.82 -4.13 -3.73
N VAL A 51 2.68 -3.62 -3.26
CA VAL A 51 1.68 -2.99 -4.11
C VAL A 51 1.57 -1.52 -3.73
N MET A 52 1.57 -0.64 -4.71
CA MET A 52 1.35 0.79 -4.57
C MET A 52 0.07 1.17 -5.31
N THR A 53 -0.76 1.98 -4.68
CA THR A 53 -2.00 2.50 -5.26
C THR A 53 -2.26 3.91 -4.74
N HIS A 54 -3.11 4.70 -5.40
CA HIS A 54 -3.48 6.01 -4.85
C HIS A 54 -4.53 5.84 -3.75
N ARG A 55 -5.69 5.21 -4.05
CA ARG A 55 -6.73 4.92 -3.06
C ARG A 55 -6.41 3.68 -2.23
N PRO A 56 -6.61 3.71 -0.89
CA PRO A 56 -6.44 2.55 -0.04
C PRO A 56 -7.55 1.52 -0.26
N LEU A 57 -7.22 0.24 -0.14
CA LEU A 57 -8.21 -0.84 -0.10
C LEU A 57 -9.07 -0.76 1.17
N PHE A 58 -8.42 -0.47 2.30
CA PHE A 58 -9.01 -0.38 3.63
C PHE A 58 -8.72 1.00 4.23
N PRO A 59 -9.41 2.06 3.78
CA PRO A 59 -9.31 3.39 4.41
C PRO A 59 -9.64 3.30 5.90
N GLN A 60 -8.96 4.10 6.72
CA GLN A 60 -9.12 4.09 8.19
C GLN A 60 -9.70 5.39 8.74
N ASN A 61 -9.70 6.47 7.95
CA ASN A 61 -10.04 7.81 8.43
C ASN A 61 -11.14 8.44 7.57
N GLN A 62 -10.78 9.43 6.75
CA GLN A 62 -11.70 10.26 5.96
C GLN A 62 -12.70 9.44 5.13
N HIS A 63 -12.26 8.29 4.61
CA HIS A 63 -13.06 7.43 3.71
C HIS A 63 -13.33 6.05 4.32
N LYS A 64 -13.28 5.89 5.65
CA LYS A 64 -13.41 4.58 6.32
C LYS A 64 -14.69 3.80 5.97
N ASP A 65 -15.76 4.51 5.63
CA ASP A 65 -17.07 3.93 5.28
C ASP A 65 -17.22 3.72 3.75
N GLU A 66 -16.17 4.01 2.98
CA GLU A 66 -16.11 3.97 1.52
C GLU A 66 -14.87 3.18 1.04
N PRO A 67 -14.81 1.85 1.29
CA PRO A 67 -13.67 1.04 0.85
C PRO A 67 -13.52 1.03 -0.68
N PHE A 68 -12.34 0.62 -1.13
CA PHE A 68 -12.12 0.37 -2.56
C PHE A 68 -13.10 -0.69 -3.06
N GLY A 69 -13.69 -0.49 -4.24
CA GLY A 69 -14.87 -1.26 -4.68
C GLY A 69 -14.68 -2.77 -4.75
N ASP A 70 -13.45 -3.23 -4.98
CA ASP A 70 -13.09 -4.65 -5.06
C ASP A 70 -12.11 -5.04 -3.92
N ASN A 71 -12.16 -4.37 -2.77
CA ASN A 71 -11.19 -4.52 -1.67
C ASN A 71 -11.03 -5.96 -1.18
N ASP A 72 -12.12 -6.69 -0.94
CA ASP A 72 -12.07 -8.06 -0.40
C ASP A 72 -11.52 -9.07 -1.42
N GLU A 73 -11.91 -8.94 -2.70
CA GLU A 73 -11.37 -9.75 -3.79
C GLU A 73 -9.86 -9.52 -3.95
N LEU A 74 -9.43 -8.25 -3.96
CA LEU A 74 -8.02 -7.90 -4.06
C LEU A 74 -7.23 -8.33 -2.83
N HIS A 75 -7.82 -8.23 -1.64
CA HIS A 75 -7.20 -8.72 -0.42
C HIS A 75 -6.96 -10.24 -0.50
N ALA A 76 -7.96 -11.02 -0.91
CA ALA A 76 -7.81 -12.46 -1.10
C ALA A 76 -6.73 -12.79 -2.16
N LEU A 77 -6.73 -12.07 -3.28
CA LEU A 77 -5.73 -12.22 -4.34
C LEU A 77 -4.32 -11.92 -3.83
N PHE A 78 -4.14 -10.82 -3.09
CA PHE A 78 -2.85 -10.42 -2.54
C PHE A 78 -2.35 -11.39 -1.45
N LEU A 79 -3.24 -11.93 -0.62
CA LEU A 79 -2.91 -13.01 0.31
C LEU A 79 -2.45 -14.27 -0.43
N GLN A 80 -3.20 -14.71 -1.45
CA GLN A 80 -2.84 -15.88 -2.27
C GLN A 80 -1.45 -15.73 -2.89
N HIS A 81 -1.14 -14.53 -3.40
CA HIS A 81 0.15 -14.22 -4.01
C HIS A 81 1.22 -13.76 -3.01
N LYS A 82 0.92 -13.83 -1.71
CA LYS A 82 1.81 -13.49 -0.60
C LYS A 82 2.43 -12.10 -0.76
N VAL A 83 1.63 -11.09 -1.11
CA VAL A 83 2.06 -9.69 -1.03
C VAL A 83 2.40 -9.38 0.43
N ASP A 84 3.43 -8.56 0.65
CA ASP A 84 3.91 -8.24 2.00
C ASP A 84 3.30 -6.93 2.52
N ILE A 85 3.13 -5.94 1.64
CA ILE A 85 2.57 -4.64 1.98
C ILE A 85 1.85 -3.98 0.79
N VAL A 86 0.72 -3.33 1.08
CA VAL A 86 0.03 -2.39 0.19
C VAL A 86 0.20 -0.97 0.72
N ILE A 87 0.75 -0.07 -0.09
CA ILE A 87 0.97 1.33 0.26
C ILE A 87 0.04 2.22 -0.56
N ALA A 88 -0.69 3.09 0.13
CA ALA A 88 -1.66 4.00 -0.44
C ALA A 88 -1.50 5.44 0.08
N GLY A 89 -2.11 6.38 -0.63
CA GLY A 89 -2.29 7.76 -0.20
C GLY A 89 -3.79 8.07 -0.05
N HIS A 90 -4.24 9.09 -0.80
CA HIS A 90 -5.63 9.54 -0.89
C HIS A 90 -6.23 10.12 0.40
N GLU A 91 -6.26 9.37 1.51
CA GLU A 91 -6.65 9.95 2.79
C GLU A 91 -5.54 10.89 3.27
N HIS A 92 -5.84 12.17 3.51
CA HIS A 92 -4.87 13.14 4.00
C HIS A 92 -4.59 12.94 5.50
N SER A 93 -4.07 11.76 5.83
CA SER A 93 -3.80 11.24 7.17
C SER A 93 -2.79 10.10 7.09
N TYR A 94 -2.39 9.57 8.24
CA TYR A 94 -1.57 8.38 8.40
C TYR A 94 -2.40 7.22 8.96
N SER A 95 -2.23 6.01 8.44
CA SER A 95 -2.62 4.79 9.15
C SER A 95 -1.78 3.60 8.73
N HIS A 96 -1.53 2.68 9.67
CA HIS A 96 -0.93 1.39 9.40
C HIS A 96 -1.76 0.32 10.10
N ILE A 97 -2.25 -0.65 9.34
CA ILE A 97 -2.94 -1.82 9.87
C ILE A 97 -2.31 -3.10 9.30
N VAL A 98 -2.54 -4.20 10.00
CA VAL A 98 -2.20 -5.55 9.52
C VAL A 98 -3.50 -6.36 9.47
N LYS A 99 -3.80 -6.91 8.30
CA LYS A 99 -4.97 -7.77 8.08
C LYS A 99 -4.48 -9.09 7.50
N ASP A 100 -4.71 -10.18 8.23
CA ASP A 100 -4.32 -11.53 7.81
C ASP A 100 -2.82 -11.67 7.45
N GLY A 101 -1.97 -10.91 8.16
CA GLY A 101 -0.52 -10.86 7.94
C GLY A 101 -0.06 -9.92 6.82
N LEU A 102 -0.98 -9.37 6.03
CA LEU A 102 -0.68 -8.36 5.00
C LEU A 102 -0.74 -6.95 5.59
N HIS A 103 0.32 -6.19 5.42
CA HIS A 103 0.40 -4.80 5.87
C HIS A 103 -0.35 -3.87 4.90
N TYR A 104 -1.10 -2.93 5.45
CA TYR A 104 -1.73 -1.84 4.71
C TYR A 104 -1.29 -0.51 5.31
N LEU A 105 -0.59 0.30 4.52
CA LEU A 105 -0.08 1.61 4.90
C LEU A 105 -0.81 2.69 4.11
N VAL A 106 -1.41 3.65 4.80
CA VAL A 106 -1.91 4.91 4.22
C VAL A 106 -0.99 6.04 4.67
N THR A 107 -0.37 6.71 3.71
CA THR A 107 0.61 7.79 3.92
C THR A 107 0.28 9.03 3.09
N GLY A 108 -0.95 9.54 3.19
CA GLY A 108 -1.42 10.67 2.37
C GLY A 108 -1.19 12.06 2.97
N GLY A 109 -0.46 12.17 4.09
CA GLY A 109 -0.16 13.44 4.77
C GLY A 109 0.94 14.29 4.12
N GLY A 110 1.13 14.22 2.80
CA GLY A 110 2.28 14.81 2.11
C GLY A 110 2.25 16.34 1.94
N GLY A 111 1.12 17.01 2.21
CA GLY A 111 1.05 18.48 2.16
C GLY A 111 -0.32 19.09 1.84
N SER A 112 -1.25 18.32 1.26
CA SER A 112 -2.65 18.75 1.11
C SER A 112 -3.34 18.88 2.47
N PRO A 113 -4.37 19.73 2.61
CA PRO A 113 -5.08 19.93 3.89
C PRO A 113 -5.48 18.60 4.53
N LEU A 114 -5.07 18.40 5.77
CA LEU A 114 -5.32 17.17 6.50
C LEU A 114 -6.83 16.96 6.73
N PHE A 115 -7.23 15.70 6.90
CA PHE A 115 -8.60 15.37 7.27
C PHE A 115 -8.99 16.03 8.60
N GLU A 116 -10.03 16.87 8.57
CA GLU A 116 -10.56 17.51 9.78
C GLU A 116 -11.11 16.47 10.75
N GLY A 117 -10.73 16.57 12.02
CA GLY A 117 -11.14 15.61 13.04
C GLY A 117 -10.35 14.29 13.04
N GLY A 118 -9.34 14.14 12.17
CA GLY A 118 -8.48 12.94 12.11
C GLY A 118 -7.54 12.73 13.29
N GLY A 119 -7.62 13.55 14.34
CA GLY A 119 -6.91 13.36 15.60
C GLY A 119 -5.40 13.09 15.42
N PRO A 120 -4.82 12.10 16.14
CA PRO A 120 -3.41 11.76 16.02
C PRO A 120 -2.96 11.27 14.63
N ALA A 121 -3.89 10.80 13.79
CA ALA A 121 -3.61 10.34 12.43
C ALA A 121 -3.48 11.50 11.43
N ALA A 122 -4.05 12.67 11.73
CA ALA A 122 -3.95 13.86 10.89
C ALA A 122 -2.69 14.65 11.22
N PHE A 123 -1.58 14.32 10.56
CA PHE A 123 -0.34 15.10 10.61
C PHE A 123 0.41 15.07 9.28
N PHE A 124 1.13 16.14 8.97
CA PHE A 124 2.00 16.18 7.80
C PHE A 124 3.23 15.31 8.01
N HIS A 125 3.53 14.45 7.05
CA HIS A 125 4.62 13.48 7.14
C HIS A 125 5.11 12.99 5.78
N TYR A 126 6.25 12.31 5.84
CA TYR A 126 6.70 11.38 4.80
C TYR A 126 7.04 10.04 5.48
N VAL A 127 7.10 8.97 4.68
CA VAL A 127 7.54 7.66 5.15
C VAL A 127 8.91 7.33 4.55
N GLN A 128 9.84 6.93 5.41
CA GLN A 128 11.14 6.43 5.01
C GLN A 128 11.18 4.92 5.21
N MET A 129 11.60 4.19 4.18
CA MET A 129 11.76 2.74 4.19
C MET A 129 13.25 2.39 4.09
N PHE A 130 13.70 1.49 4.96
CA PHE A 130 15.01 0.87 4.88
C PHE A 130 14.85 -0.62 4.59
N GLU A 131 15.60 -1.09 3.61
CA GLU A 131 15.64 -2.51 3.26
C GLU A 131 16.87 -3.17 3.89
N THR A 132 16.67 -4.36 4.43
CA THR A 132 17.74 -5.30 4.82
C THR A 132 17.53 -6.64 4.14
N ASP A 133 18.38 -7.63 4.42
CA ASP A 133 18.22 -8.98 3.89
C ASP A 133 17.01 -9.74 4.43
N SER A 134 16.47 -9.35 5.59
CA SER A 134 15.43 -10.10 6.31
C SER A 134 14.21 -9.27 6.69
N GLU A 135 14.23 -7.96 6.50
CA GLU A 135 13.17 -7.05 6.93
C GLU A 135 13.14 -5.76 6.11
N LEU A 136 11.94 -5.16 6.00
CA LEU A 136 11.74 -3.77 5.62
C LEU A 136 11.34 -2.97 6.86
N LYS A 137 12.08 -1.90 7.18
CA LYS A 137 11.78 -0.99 8.29
C LYS A 137 11.18 0.31 7.79
N PHE A 138 10.03 0.68 8.32
CA PHE A 138 9.31 1.90 7.97
C PHE A 138 9.28 2.87 9.13
N TYR A 139 9.50 4.16 8.82
CA TYR A 139 9.41 5.26 9.77
C TYR A 139 8.50 6.34 9.18
N ALA A 140 7.40 6.66 9.87
CA ALA A 140 6.56 7.80 9.56
C ALA A 140 7.11 9.04 10.27
N ILE A 141 7.64 10.00 9.52
CA ILE A 141 8.40 11.13 10.05
C ILE A 141 7.62 12.41 9.76
N ASN A 142 7.31 13.19 10.79
CA ASN A 142 6.63 14.47 10.61
C ASN A 142 7.58 15.57 10.11
N PHE A 143 7.02 16.73 9.73
CA PHE A 143 7.82 17.86 9.22
C PHE A 143 8.83 18.47 10.22
N LEU A 144 8.76 18.10 11.51
CA LEU A 144 9.75 18.46 12.53
C LEU A 144 10.88 17.42 12.66
N GLY A 145 10.90 16.40 11.79
CA GLY A 145 11.87 15.32 11.83
C GLY A 145 11.63 14.29 12.93
N ARG A 146 10.45 14.28 13.57
CA ARG A 146 10.12 13.34 14.65
C ARG A 146 9.42 12.11 14.06
N THR A 147 9.91 10.92 14.41
CA THR A 147 9.20 9.67 14.16
C THR A 147 7.88 9.65 14.95
N LYS A 148 6.79 9.45 14.24
CA LYS A 148 5.43 9.36 14.76
C LYS A 148 4.93 7.93 14.84
N ASP A 149 5.44 7.07 13.98
CA ASP A 149 5.23 5.63 13.99
C ASP A 149 6.43 4.92 13.36
N GLU A 150 6.67 3.69 13.79
CA GLU A 150 7.68 2.80 13.23
C GLU A 150 7.17 1.36 13.21
N PHE A 151 7.41 0.65 12.11
CA PHE A 151 7.04 -0.76 12.00
C PHE A 151 7.97 -1.51 11.06
N THR A 152 7.91 -2.83 11.15
CA THR A 152 8.73 -3.73 10.33
C THR A 152 7.83 -4.69 9.55
N VAL A 153 8.24 -5.01 8.33
CA VAL A 153 7.69 -6.11 7.53
C VAL A 153 8.79 -7.16 7.40
N ASP A 154 8.61 -8.29 8.08
CA ASP A 154 9.60 -9.37 8.08
C ASP A 154 9.56 -10.15 6.77
N LEU A 155 10.72 -10.62 6.32
CA LEU A 155 10.80 -11.55 5.21
C LEU A 155 10.05 -12.83 5.58
N ARG A 156 9.12 -13.22 4.71
CA ARG A 156 8.35 -14.47 4.85
C ARG A 156 9.32 -15.64 5.06
N ARG A 157 9.14 -16.37 6.16
CA ARG A 157 9.84 -17.64 6.39
C ARG A 157 9.23 -18.69 5.46
N ASN A 158 10.08 -19.40 4.72
CA ASN A 158 9.69 -20.50 3.84
C ASN A 158 9.03 -21.64 4.62
#